data_AF-A0A6I3G1A6-F1
#
_entry.id   AF-A0A6I3G1A6-F1
#
_cell.length_a   1.000
_cell.length_b   1.000
_cell.length_c   1.000
_cell.angle_alpha   90.00
_cell.angle_beta   90.00
_cell.angle_gamma   90.00
#
_symmetry.space_group_name_H-M   'P 1'
#
loop_
_entity.id
_entity.type
_entity.pdbx_description
1 polymer ?
#
loop_
_entity_poly.entity_id
_entity_poly.type
_entity_poly.pdbx_seq_one_letter_code
_entity_poly.pdbx_strand_id
1 'polypeptide(L)'
;MTSFYSEFPVRPPGRPKRDDFPIPVAELLVDATIKLVAERGPTDSSGRVVCDSIGVKYASINYNFGSWNGLIAKAASEVYVDYVNGLGEAARQAPSNPEDRFRAYVMAQMDWARRNPGWGAIFNYPFSARMASQILQEKFGHITRPHFELNVARLAQLTLDIREGYVSPNDFDITNYPRAELLADKLAIARSTMAGWTTLGMMVWVGRGPTLESQIPEILERQEAIFRFALEETITSIRSDRGRQL
;
A
#
# COMPACT_ATOMS: atom_id res chain seq x y z
N MET A 1 40.47 -19.33 -53.09
CA MET A 1 41.04 -18.49 -52.02
C MET A 1 39.89 -17.96 -51.19
N THR A 2 39.64 -18.61 -50.05
CA THR A 2 38.53 -18.33 -49.13
C THR A 2 39.00 -17.32 -48.08
N SER A 3 38.38 -16.15 -48.04
CA SER A 3 38.70 -15.06 -47.12
C SER A 3 37.99 -15.28 -45.77
N PHE A 4 38.76 -15.59 -44.72
CA PHE A 4 38.28 -15.59 -43.34
C PHE A 4 38.25 -14.16 -42.82
N TYR A 5 37.07 -13.55 -42.71
CA TYR A 5 36.88 -12.39 -41.85
C TYR A 5 36.78 -12.87 -40.40
N SER A 6 37.78 -12.52 -39.57
CA SER A 6 37.71 -12.69 -38.13
C SER A 6 36.83 -11.58 -37.54
N GLU A 7 35.64 -11.93 -37.08
CA GLU A 7 34.85 -11.05 -36.23
C GLU A 7 35.54 -10.95 -34.85
N PHE A 8 36.03 -9.76 -34.51
CA PHE A 8 36.49 -9.47 -33.16
C PHE A 8 35.28 -9.41 -32.22
N PRO A 9 35.32 -10.04 -31.03
CA PRO A 9 34.24 -9.93 -30.08
C PRO A 9 34.10 -8.49 -29.59
N VAL A 10 32.94 -7.89 -29.85
CA VAL A 10 32.55 -6.58 -29.32
C VAL A 10 32.60 -6.65 -27.80
N ARG A 11 33.49 -5.86 -27.18
CA ARG A 11 33.60 -5.79 -25.72
C ARG A 11 32.25 -5.34 -25.15
N PRO A 12 31.71 -6.01 -24.12
CA PRO A 12 30.46 -5.58 -23.50
C PRO A 12 30.63 -4.15 -22.96
N PRO A 13 29.59 -3.30 -23.09
CA PRO A 13 29.68 -1.91 -22.64
C PRO A 13 30.08 -1.84 -21.16
N GLY A 14 31.02 -0.93 -20.91
CA GLY A 14 31.59 -0.65 -19.59
C GLY A 14 30.52 -0.22 -18.59
N ARG A 15 30.88 -0.25 -17.30
CA ARG A 15 29.97 0.20 -16.22
C ARG A 15 29.62 1.68 -16.47
N PRO A 16 28.33 2.05 -16.55
CA PRO A 16 27.93 3.45 -16.57
C PRO A 16 28.50 4.17 -15.35
N LYS A 17 29.04 5.37 -15.54
CA LYS A 17 29.52 6.22 -14.46
C LYS A 17 28.34 6.71 -13.63
N ARG A 18 28.60 7.04 -12.37
CA ARG A 18 27.60 7.57 -11.43
C ARG A 18 26.90 8.84 -11.96
N ASP A 19 27.54 9.56 -12.88
CA ASP A 19 27.05 10.81 -13.49
C ASP A 19 26.25 10.57 -14.80
N ASP A 20 26.13 9.32 -15.27
CA ASP A 20 25.41 9.01 -16.52
C ASP A 20 23.89 8.99 -16.33
N PHE A 21 23.41 8.98 -15.07
CA PHE A 21 22.00 9.06 -14.73
C PHE A 21 21.71 10.31 -13.90
N PRO A 22 20.74 11.15 -14.30
CA PRO A 22 20.30 12.29 -13.49
C PRO A 22 19.61 11.85 -12.18
N ILE A 23 19.18 10.59 -12.09
CA ILE A 23 18.57 9.95 -10.92
C ILE A 23 19.47 8.76 -10.50
N PRO A 24 19.80 8.58 -9.20
CA PRO A 24 20.57 7.43 -8.74
C PRO A 24 19.95 6.09 -9.18
N VAL A 25 20.78 5.15 -9.66
CA VAL A 25 20.34 3.82 -10.13
C VAL A 25 19.50 3.08 -9.08
N ALA A 26 19.77 3.27 -7.79
CA ALA A 26 18.97 2.69 -6.72
C ALA A 26 17.52 3.18 -6.74
N GLU A 27 17.28 4.47 -6.96
CA GLU A 27 15.93 5.06 -7.05
C GLU A 27 15.21 4.56 -8.30
N LEU A 28 15.88 4.52 -9.46
CA LEU A 28 15.31 3.97 -10.69
C LEU A 28 14.87 2.50 -10.54
N LEU A 29 15.66 1.68 -9.82
CA LEU A 29 15.32 0.30 -9.53
C LEU A 29 14.08 0.19 -8.63
N VAL A 30 13.95 1.06 -7.63
CA VAL A 30 12.78 1.09 -6.73
C VAL A 30 11.54 1.50 -7.50
N ASP A 31 11.57 2.61 -8.24
CA ASP A 31 10.44 3.11 -9.03
C ASP A 31 9.94 2.08 -10.05
N ALA A 32 10.86 1.44 -10.78
CA ALA A 32 10.52 0.41 -11.75
C ALA A 32 9.93 -0.84 -11.07
N THR A 33 10.40 -1.18 -9.86
CA THR A 33 9.83 -2.27 -9.05
C THR A 33 8.43 -1.93 -8.56
N ILE A 34 8.20 -0.70 -8.08
CA ILE A 34 6.88 -0.22 -7.64
C ILE A 34 5.85 -0.41 -8.75
N LYS A 35 6.17 0.05 -9.97
CA LYS A 35 5.26 -0.07 -11.13
C LYS A 35 5.02 -1.53 -11.52
N LEU A 36 6.09 -2.32 -11.68
CA LEU A 36 5.97 -3.70 -12.13
C LEU A 36 5.15 -4.56 -11.16
N VAL A 37 5.42 -4.45 -9.86
CA VAL A 37 4.72 -5.22 -8.82
C VAL A 37 3.28 -4.74 -8.65
N ALA A 38 3.00 -3.44 -8.81
CA ALA A 38 1.62 -2.94 -8.76
C ALA A 38 0.74 -3.67 -9.79
N GLU A 39 1.25 -3.85 -11.01
CA GLU A 39 0.53 -4.48 -12.12
C GLU A 39 0.49 -6.02 -12.05
N ARG A 40 1.63 -6.66 -11.75
CA ARG A 40 1.81 -8.11 -11.90
C ARG A 40 1.86 -8.88 -10.59
N GLY A 41 1.94 -8.19 -9.46
CA GLY A 41 2.16 -8.81 -8.16
C GLY A 41 3.57 -9.37 -7.96
N PRO A 42 3.85 -9.87 -6.74
CA PRO A 42 5.19 -10.31 -6.35
C PRO A 42 5.67 -11.59 -7.08
N THR A 43 4.75 -12.46 -7.49
CA THR A 43 5.08 -13.78 -8.07
C THR A 43 5.40 -13.72 -9.55
N ASP A 44 4.73 -12.84 -10.30
CA ASP A 44 4.91 -12.68 -11.74
C ASP A 44 5.85 -11.51 -12.10
N SER A 45 6.60 -11.03 -11.10
CA SER A 45 7.62 -9.99 -11.24
C SER A 45 9.02 -10.54 -11.00
N SER A 46 10.01 -10.04 -11.72
CA SER A 46 11.42 -10.43 -11.49
C SER A 46 12.38 -9.26 -11.64
N GLY A 47 13.49 -9.31 -10.90
CA GLY A 47 14.53 -8.28 -10.97
C GLY A 47 15.18 -8.16 -12.34
N ARG A 48 15.15 -9.20 -13.19
CA ARG A 48 15.64 -9.11 -14.57
C ARG A 48 14.78 -8.17 -15.41
N VAL A 49 13.45 -8.35 -15.36
CA VAL A 49 12.50 -7.49 -16.07
C VAL A 49 12.65 -6.03 -15.63
N VAL A 50 12.83 -5.78 -14.33
CA VAL A 50 13.10 -4.44 -13.79
C VAL A 50 14.41 -3.87 -14.33
N CYS A 51 15.49 -4.64 -14.30
CA CYS A 51 16.80 -4.20 -14.80
C CYS A 51 16.78 -3.90 -16.30
N ASP A 52 16.13 -4.75 -17.09
CA ASP A 52 16.03 -4.61 -18.53
C ASP A 52 15.22 -3.36 -18.91
N SER A 53 14.15 -3.04 -18.17
CA SER A 53 13.30 -1.87 -18.46
C SER A 53 13.98 -0.52 -18.23
N ILE A 54 15.02 -0.47 -17.41
CA ILE A 54 15.80 0.75 -17.12
C ILE A 54 17.25 0.69 -17.63
N GLY A 55 17.61 -0.37 -18.38
CA GLY A 55 18.93 -0.49 -19.02
C GLY A 55 20.10 -0.71 -18.07
N VAL A 56 19.90 -1.35 -16.91
CA VAL A 56 20.96 -1.63 -15.93
C VAL A 56 21.24 -3.12 -15.81
N LYS A 57 22.44 -3.49 -15.32
CA LYS A 57 22.80 -4.89 -15.08
C LYS A 57 22.18 -5.40 -13.77
N TYR A 58 21.78 -6.67 -13.72
CA TYR A 58 21.24 -7.32 -12.51
C TYR A 58 22.15 -7.20 -11.27
N ALA A 59 23.47 -7.14 -11.47
CA ALA A 59 24.44 -6.90 -10.40
C ALA A 59 24.15 -5.60 -9.61
N SER A 60 23.46 -4.63 -10.20
CA SER A 60 23.04 -3.39 -9.55
C SER A 60 22.02 -3.64 -8.44
N ILE A 61 21.13 -4.64 -8.59
CA ILE A 61 20.20 -5.04 -7.53
C ILE A 61 20.98 -5.58 -6.34
N ASN A 62 21.90 -6.52 -6.58
CA ASN A 62 22.69 -7.12 -5.51
C ASN A 62 23.57 -6.08 -4.79
N TYR A 63 24.16 -5.15 -5.55
CA TYR A 63 24.99 -4.08 -4.98
C TYR A 63 24.19 -3.13 -4.07
N ASN A 64 23.00 -2.70 -4.50
CA ASN A 64 22.22 -1.70 -3.76
C ASN A 64 21.32 -2.30 -2.67
N PHE A 65 20.78 -3.50 -2.89
CA PHE A 65 19.72 -4.08 -2.05
C PHE A 65 20.04 -5.49 -1.54
N GLY A 66 21.17 -6.07 -1.95
CA GLY A 66 21.60 -7.42 -1.58
C GLY A 66 20.87 -8.54 -2.35
N SER A 67 19.60 -8.35 -2.70
CA SER A 67 18.81 -9.32 -3.47
C SER A 67 17.55 -8.70 -4.08
N TRP A 68 16.88 -9.43 -4.97
CA TRP A 68 15.54 -9.09 -5.48
C TRP A 68 14.52 -8.88 -4.35
N ASN A 69 14.52 -9.77 -3.34
CA ASN A 69 13.65 -9.63 -2.17
C ASN A 69 13.99 -8.38 -1.35
N GLY A 70 15.26 -7.98 -1.29
CA GLY A 70 15.69 -6.73 -0.66
C GLY A 70 15.18 -5.49 -1.39
N LEU A 71 15.13 -5.54 -2.73
CA LEU A 71 14.55 -4.49 -3.56
C LEU A 71 13.02 -4.42 -3.37
N ILE A 72 12.31 -5.56 -3.39
CA ILE A 72 10.87 -5.61 -3.08
C ILE A 72 10.61 -5.04 -1.68
N ALA A 73 11.41 -5.40 -0.68
CA ALA A 73 11.23 -4.90 0.69
C ALA A 73 11.42 -3.37 0.79
N LYS A 74 12.41 -2.81 0.07
CA LYS A 74 12.61 -1.36 0.00
C LYS A 74 11.42 -0.68 -0.69
N ALA A 75 11.00 -1.18 -1.85
CA ALA A 75 9.83 -0.66 -2.57
C ALA A 75 8.55 -0.75 -1.73
N ALA A 76 8.32 -1.86 -1.04
CA ALA A 76 7.19 -2.05 -0.14
C ALA A 76 7.17 -1.00 0.99
N SER A 77 8.34 -0.61 1.52
CA SER A 77 8.41 0.43 2.55
C SER A 77 7.94 1.79 2.04
N GLU A 78 8.34 2.18 0.83
CA GLU A 78 7.97 3.47 0.23
C GLU A 78 6.49 3.49 -0.14
N VAL A 79 6.02 2.43 -0.80
CA VAL A 79 4.61 2.27 -1.17
C VAL A 79 3.70 2.32 0.06
N TYR A 80 4.13 1.73 1.19
CA TYR A 80 3.33 1.75 2.41
C TYR A 80 3.24 3.14 3.04
N VAL A 81 4.34 3.90 3.03
CA VAL A 81 4.36 5.30 3.50
C VAL A 81 3.43 6.16 2.65
N ASP A 82 3.55 6.06 1.33
CA ASP A 82 2.71 6.81 0.39
C ASP A 82 1.23 6.47 0.53
N TYR A 83 0.93 5.18 0.71
CA TYR A 83 -0.41 4.69 0.98
C TYR A 83 -1.01 5.35 2.24
N VAL A 84 -0.34 5.25 3.39
CA VAL A 84 -0.84 5.82 4.66
C VAL A 84 -1.01 7.34 4.58
N ASN A 85 -0.09 8.02 3.91
CA ASN A 85 -0.16 9.48 3.73
C ASN A 85 -1.32 9.88 2.81
N GLY A 86 -1.52 9.15 1.70
CA GLY A 86 -2.63 9.37 0.78
C GLY A 86 -3.99 9.21 1.43
N LEU A 87 -4.16 8.21 2.30
CA LEU A 87 -5.42 8.02 3.03
C LEU A 87 -5.72 9.17 4.00
N GLY A 88 -4.71 9.60 4.77
CA GLY A 88 -4.86 10.72 5.68
C GLY A 88 -5.18 12.03 4.96
N GLU A 89 -4.56 12.26 3.80
CA GLU A 89 -4.82 13.44 2.99
C GLU A 89 -6.23 13.44 2.41
N ALA A 90 -6.71 12.30 1.89
CA ALA A 90 -8.08 12.19 1.38
C ALA A 90 -9.12 12.53 2.45
N ALA A 91 -8.92 12.06 3.69
CA ALA A 91 -9.79 12.39 4.81
C ALA A 91 -9.74 13.89 5.18
N ARG A 92 -8.57 14.54 5.10
CA ARG A 92 -8.43 15.97 5.39
C ARG A 92 -9.07 16.88 4.36
N GLN A 93 -8.98 16.50 3.08
CA GLN A 93 -9.53 17.28 1.96
C GLN A 93 -11.05 17.15 1.80
N ALA A 94 -11.65 16.13 2.41
CA ALA A 94 -13.10 15.94 2.39
C ALA A 94 -13.83 17.07 3.16
N PRO A 95 -15.13 17.28 2.87
CA PRO A 95 -15.96 18.20 3.64
C PRO A 95 -15.81 18.01 5.15
N SER A 96 -15.97 19.10 5.91
CA SER A 96 -15.88 19.09 7.38
C SER A 96 -17.12 18.45 8.03
N ASN A 97 -17.36 17.18 7.68
CA ASN A 97 -18.37 16.29 8.21
C ASN A 97 -17.71 14.95 8.57
N PRO A 98 -17.95 14.37 9.76
CA PRO A 98 -17.26 13.15 10.19
C PRO A 98 -17.45 11.95 9.25
N GLU A 99 -18.68 11.77 8.77
CA GLU A 99 -19.00 10.66 7.88
C GLU A 99 -18.35 10.85 6.51
N ASP A 100 -18.35 12.07 5.97
CA ASP A 100 -17.70 12.36 4.68
C ASP A 100 -16.19 12.16 4.72
N ARG A 101 -15.53 12.51 5.83
CA ARG A 101 -14.09 12.23 6.02
C ARG A 101 -13.80 10.74 6.08
N PHE A 102 -14.62 9.97 6.78
CA PHE A 102 -14.50 8.51 6.82
C PHE A 102 -14.76 7.89 5.44
N ARG A 103 -15.81 8.32 4.73
CA ARG A 103 -16.08 7.88 3.35
C ARG A 103 -14.88 8.16 2.46
N ALA A 104 -14.31 9.37 2.50
CA ALA A 104 -13.15 9.73 1.69
C ALA A 104 -11.92 8.86 2.00
N TYR A 105 -11.66 8.56 3.28
CA TYR A 105 -10.60 7.64 3.69
C TYR A 105 -10.80 6.24 3.08
N VAL A 106 -12.00 5.67 3.19
CA VAL A 106 -12.31 4.33 2.67
C VAL A 106 -12.25 4.29 1.14
N MET A 107 -12.79 5.32 0.48
CA MET A 107 -12.74 5.41 -0.99
C MET A 107 -11.30 5.53 -1.50
N ALA A 108 -10.45 6.33 -0.84
CA ALA A 108 -9.04 6.43 -1.18
C ALA A 108 -8.31 5.09 -1.03
N GLN A 109 -8.66 4.29 -0.01
CA GLN A 109 -8.13 2.94 0.18
C GLN A 109 -8.54 2.00 -0.96
N MET A 110 -9.82 2.03 -1.35
CA MET A 110 -10.33 1.23 -2.47
C MET A 110 -9.67 1.65 -3.79
N ASP A 111 -9.55 2.94 -4.06
CA ASP A 111 -8.91 3.46 -5.28
C ASP A 111 -7.42 3.16 -5.34
N TRP A 112 -6.74 3.17 -4.19
CA TRP A 112 -5.36 2.71 -4.11
C TRP A 112 -5.26 1.23 -4.46
N ALA A 113 -6.15 0.38 -3.94
CA ALA A 113 -6.13 -1.05 -4.20
C ALA A 113 -6.45 -1.42 -5.66
N ARG A 114 -7.31 -0.66 -6.35
CA ARG A 114 -7.53 -0.80 -7.80
C ARG A 114 -6.26 -0.59 -8.60
N ARG A 115 -5.47 0.41 -8.20
CA ARG A 115 -4.24 0.81 -8.90
C ARG A 115 -3.02 0.00 -8.49
N ASN A 116 -3.05 -0.63 -7.31
CA ASN A 116 -1.90 -1.33 -6.72
C ASN A 116 -2.27 -2.75 -6.25
N PRO A 117 -2.96 -3.57 -7.06
CA PRO A 117 -3.45 -4.88 -6.62
C PRO A 117 -2.32 -5.80 -6.14
N GLY A 118 -1.16 -5.78 -6.81
CA GLY A 118 -0.01 -6.59 -6.41
C GLY A 118 0.64 -6.19 -5.08
N TRP A 119 0.67 -4.89 -4.76
CA TRP A 119 1.09 -4.42 -3.44
C TRP A 119 0.07 -4.76 -2.36
N GLY A 120 -1.23 -4.68 -2.69
CA GLY A 120 -2.31 -5.17 -1.85
C GLY A 120 -2.10 -6.64 -1.45
N ALA A 121 -1.68 -7.51 -2.38
CA ALA A 121 -1.36 -8.90 -2.09
C ALA A 121 -0.19 -9.06 -1.11
N ILE A 122 0.89 -8.28 -1.28
CA ILE A 122 2.07 -8.33 -0.39
C ILE A 122 1.69 -7.94 1.04
N PHE A 123 0.96 -6.85 1.23
CA PHE A 123 0.65 -6.34 2.56
C PHE A 123 -0.37 -7.19 3.32
N ASN A 124 -1.34 -7.80 2.62
CA ASN A 124 -2.41 -8.56 3.25
C ASN A 124 -2.14 -10.07 3.32
N TYR A 125 -1.29 -10.58 2.45
CA TYR A 125 -0.90 -11.99 2.41
C TYR A 125 0.63 -12.08 2.45
N PRO A 126 1.29 -11.72 3.57
CA PRO A 126 2.75 -11.62 3.65
C PRO A 126 3.47 -12.94 3.36
N PHE A 127 2.77 -14.07 3.48
CA PHE A 127 3.28 -15.39 3.12
C PHE A 127 3.52 -15.55 1.60
N SER A 128 2.76 -14.84 0.75
CA SER A 128 2.95 -14.82 -0.71
C SER A 128 4.29 -14.21 -1.13
N ALA A 129 4.87 -13.36 -0.30
CA ALA A 129 6.16 -12.71 -0.50
C ALA A 129 7.07 -12.88 0.74
N ARG A 130 7.07 -14.07 1.35
CA ARG A 130 7.64 -14.34 2.69
C ARG A 130 9.01 -13.71 2.94
N MET A 131 9.97 -13.92 2.03
CA MET A 131 11.33 -13.41 2.19
C MET A 131 11.40 -11.88 2.13
N ALA A 132 10.66 -11.25 1.22
CA ALA A 132 10.59 -9.79 1.14
C ALA A 132 9.91 -9.20 2.39
N SER A 133 8.83 -9.84 2.88
CA SER A 133 8.14 -9.46 4.11
C SER A 133 9.04 -9.52 5.35
N GLN A 134 9.88 -10.55 5.46
CA GLN A 134 10.88 -10.65 6.55
C GLN A 134 11.90 -9.52 6.47
N ILE A 135 12.49 -9.27 5.29
CA ILE A 135 13.45 -8.18 5.10
C ILE A 135 12.80 -6.82 5.37
N LEU A 136 11.53 -6.62 4.99
CA LEU A 136 10.77 -5.41 5.28
C LEU A 136 10.70 -5.15 6.78
N GLN A 137 10.34 -6.16 7.57
CA GLN A 137 10.26 -6.05 9.03
C GLN A 137 11.63 -5.77 9.66
N GLU A 138 12.66 -6.51 9.24
CA GLU A 138 14.00 -6.41 9.81
C GLU A 138 14.71 -5.09 9.47
N LYS A 139 14.66 -4.67 8.20
CA LYS A 139 15.43 -3.50 7.72
C LYS A 139 14.64 -2.21 7.74
N PHE A 140 13.34 -2.27 7.45
CA PHE A 140 12.50 -1.09 7.25
C PHE A 140 11.35 -0.98 8.26
N GLY A 141 11.29 -1.88 9.25
CA GLY A 141 10.25 -1.85 10.29
C GLY A 141 10.23 -0.55 11.10
N HIS A 142 11.38 0.12 11.25
CA HIS A 142 11.47 1.44 11.88
C HIS A 142 10.78 2.55 11.08
N ILE A 143 10.57 2.35 9.78
CA ILE A 143 9.81 3.26 8.90
C ILE A 143 8.34 2.85 8.88
N THR A 144 8.05 1.58 8.62
CA THR A 144 6.67 1.14 8.36
C THR A 144 5.82 1.00 9.62
N ARG A 145 6.41 0.67 10.77
CA ARG A 145 5.65 0.52 12.03
C ARG A 145 5.02 1.84 12.49
N PRO A 146 5.73 2.98 12.58
CA PRO A 146 5.09 4.24 12.93
C PRO A 146 3.97 4.64 11.96
N HIS A 147 4.12 4.35 10.66
CA HIS A 147 3.06 4.61 9.67
C HIS A 147 1.86 3.67 9.85
N PHE A 148 2.08 2.40 10.20
CA PHE A 148 0.99 1.48 10.53
C PHE A 148 0.22 1.98 11.76
N GLU A 149 0.92 2.37 12.80
CA GLU A 149 0.29 2.91 14.02
C GLU A 149 -0.48 4.20 13.71
N LEU A 150 0.09 5.11 12.93
CA LEU A 150 -0.59 6.33 12.46
C LEU A 150 -1.85 6.00 11.66
N ASN A 151 -1.80 5.00 10.78
CA ASN A 151 -2.95 4.57 9.98
C ASN A 151 -4.10 4.07 10.87
N VAL A 152 -3.78 3.23 11.86
CA VAL A 152 -4.76 2.74 12.85
C VAL A 152 -5.29 3.89 13.71
N ALA A 153 -4.43 4.82 14.14
CA ALA A 153 -4.83 5.98 14.93
C ALA A 153 -5.79 6.89 14.16
N ARG A 154 -5.53 7.15 12.87
CA ARG A 154 -6.44 7.93 12.01
C ARG A 154 -7.79 7.24 11.83
N LEU A 155 -7.81 5.93 11.61
CA LEU A 155 -9.05 5.17 11.51
C LEU A 155 -9.86 5.21 12.82
N ALA A 156 -9.18 5.07 13.96
CA ALA A 156 -9.80 5.17 15.28
C ALA A 156 -10.38 6.57 15.51
N GLN A 157 -9.64 7.62 15.15
CA GLN A 157 -10.12 8.99 15.27
C GLN A 157 -11.32 9.29 14.37
N LEU A 158 -11.30 8.84 13.11
CA LEU A 158 -12.46 8.98 12.21
C LEU A 158 -13.69 8.23 12.75
N THR A 159 -13.48 7.08 13.38
CA THR A 159 -14.54 6.33 14.05
C THR A 159 -15.12 7.11 15.25
N LEU A 160 -14.26 7.69 16.08
CA LEU A 160 -14.67 8.54 17.19
C LEU A 160 -15.44 9.78 16.71
N ASP A 161 -14.94 10.43 15.66
CA ASP A 161 -15.55 11.62 15.07
C ASP A 161 -17.00 11.33 14.61
N ILE A 162 -17.24 10.19 13.95
CA ILE A 162 -18.60 9.75 13.57
C ILE A 162 -19.45 9.51 14.83
N ARG A 163 -18.91 8.80 15.82
CA ARG A 163 -19.65 8.45 17.04
C ARG A 163 -20.10 9.70 17.81
N GLU A 164 -19.21 10.68 17.93
CA GLU A 164 -19.49 11.92 18.67
C GLU A 164 -20.21 12.98 17.83
N GLY A 165 -20.20 12.84 16.50
CA GLY A 165 -20.74 13.83 15.58
C GLY A 165 -19.90 15.11 15.52
N TYR A 166 -18.60 14.99 15.75
CA TYR A 166 -17.64 16.10 15.79
C TYR A 166 -16.43 15.80 14.91
N VAL A 167 -15.88 16.82 14.27
CA VAL A 167 -14.72 16.69 13.39
C VAL A 167 -13.47 17.11 14.14
N SER A 168 -12.59 16.14 14.41
CA SER A 168 -11.33 16.44 15.10
C SER A 168 -10.34 17.17 14.18
N PRO A 169 -9.44 18.01 14.75
CA PRO A 169 -8.43 18.73 13.99
C PRO A 169 -7.47 17.82 13.21
N ASN A 170 -7.25 16.58 13.68
CA ASN A 170 -6.41 15.54 13.05
C ASN A 170 -5.02 16.06 12.62
N ASP A 171 -4.35 16.77 13.51
CA ASP A 171 -3.05 17.41 13.31
C ASP A 171 -1.86 16.53 13.70
N PHE A 172 -2.09 15.22 13.92
CA PHE A 172 -1.05 14.29 14.30
C PHE A 172 -0.40 13.53 13.13
N ASP A 173 0.86 13.18 13.35
CA ASP A 173 1.75 12.42 12.47
C ASP A 173 2.35 11.22 13.22
N ILE A 174 3.38 10.60 12.63
CA ILE A 174 4.05 9.41 13.17
C ILE A 174 4.74 9.63 14.53
N THR A 175 4.89 10.88 14.98
CA THR A 175 5.62 11.27 16.19
C THR A 175 4.73 11.66 17.37
N ASN A 176 3.48 12.07 17.11
CA ASN A 176 2.65 12.75 18.13
C ASN A 176 1.17 12.30 18.18
N TYR A 177 0.81 11.17 17.56
CA TYR A 177 -0.57 10.70 17.62
C TYR A 177 -1.01 10.28 19.04
N PRO A 178 -2.30 10.51 19.42
CA PRO A 178 -2.77 10.40 20.81
C PRO A 178 -2.98 8.95 21.27
N ARG A 179 -1.89 8.16 21.33
CA ARG A 179 -1.93 6.71 21.57
C ARG A 179 -2.67 6.34 22.87
N ALA A 180 -2.35 7.02 23.97
CA ALA A 180 -2.93 6.68 25.28
C ALA A 180 -4.43 6.96 25.35
N GLU A 181 -4.87 8.08 24.76
CA GLU A 181 -6.27 8.49 24.70
C GLU A 181 -7.09 7.54 23.82
N LEU A 182 -6.57 7.20 22.63
CA LEU A 182 -7.22 6.24 21.73
C LEU A 182 -7.36 4.85 22.36
N LEU A 183 -6.39 4.42 23.18
CA LEU A 183 -6.42 3.13 23.86
C LEU A 183 -7.28 3.12 25.14
N ALA A 184 -7.67 4.28 25.67
CA ALA A 184 -8.51 4.35 26.87
C ALA A 184 -9.97 3.98 26.57
N ASP A 185 -10.43 4.19 25.34
CA ASP A 185 -11.81 3.91 24.91
C ASP A 185 -11.92 2.52 24.27
N LYS A 186 -12.26 1.52 25.09
CA LYS A 186 -12.36 0.12 24.67
C LYS A 186 -13.42 -0.09 23.58
N LEU A 187 -14.52 0.65 23.63
CA LEU A 187 -15.58 0.55 22.62
C LEU A 187 -15.10 1.12 21.29
N ALA A 188 -14.42 2.28 21.32
CA ALA A 188 -13.82 2.86 20.13
C ALA A 188 -12.79 1.93 19.48
N ILE A 189 -11.94 1.27 20.28
CA ILE A 189 -10.98 0.26 19.78
C ILE A 189 -11.70 -0.90 19.09
N ALA A 190 -12.72 -1.47 19.74
CA ALA A 190 -13.48 -2.57 19.17
C ALA A 190 -14.17 -2.13 17.86
N ARG A 191 -14.78 -0.94 17.86
CA ARG A 191 -15.48 -0.40 16.71
C ARG A 191 -14.56 -0.05 15.56
N SER A 192 -13.43 0.60 15.82
CA SER A 192 -12.44 0.95 14.79
C SER A 192 -11.79 -0.30 14.20
N THR A 193 -11.63 -1.36 15.00
CA THR A 193 -11.17 -2.68 14.52
C THR A 193 -12.18 -3.30 13.57
N MET A 194 -13.47 -3.28 13.93
CA MET A 194 -14.55 -3.76 13.04
C MET A 194 -14.61 -2.95 11.74
N ALA A 195 -14.53 -1.62 11.82
CA ALA A 195 -14.45 -0.75 10.64
C ALA A 195 -13.23 -1.09 9.78
N GLY A 196 -12.08 -1.33 10.42
CA GLY A 196 -10.85 -1.76 9.75
C GLY A 196 -11.01 -3.09 9.01
N TRP A 197 -11.66 -4.09 9.61
CA TRP A 197 -11.92 -5.38 8.96
C TRP A 197 -12.89 -5.25 7.78
N THR A 198 -13.97 -4.48 7.92
CA THR A 198 -14.91 -4.24 6.82
C THR A 198 -14.22 -3.57 5.64
N THR A 199 -13.49 -2.48 5.90
CA THR A 199 -12.82 -1.67 4.88
C THR A 199 -11.66 -2.43 4.23
N LEU A 200 -10.90 -3.21 5.01
CA LEU A 200 -9.90 -4.12 4.48
C LEU A 200 -10.53 -5.20 3.58
N GLY A 201 -11.66 -5.78 3.98
CA GLY A 201 -12.40 -6.73 3.15
C GLY A 201 -12.80 -6.12 1.81
N MET A 202 -13.37 -4.93 1.82
CA MET A 202 -13.70 -4.18 0.59
C MET A 202 -12.45 -3.94 -0.27
N MET A 203 -11.34 -3.51 0.34
CA MET A 203 -10.07 -3.26 -0.34
C MET A 203 -9.55 -4.50 -1.07
N VAL A 204 -9.52 -5.65 -0.39
CA VAL A 204 -9.08 -6.92 -0.99
C VAL A 204 -10.01 -7.34 -2.13
N TRP A 205 -11.33 -7.19 -1.95
CA TRP A 205 -12.32 -7.54 -2.97
C TRP A 205 -12.24 -6.64 -4.21
N VAL A 206 -11.81 -5.39 -4.05
CA VAL A 206 -11.59 -4.47 -5.17
C VAL A 206 -10.27 -4.76 -5.88
N GLY A 207 -9.20 -5.07 -5.14
CA GLY A 207 -7.85 -5.28 -5.68
C GLY A 207 -7.55 -6.69 -6.19
N ARG A 208 -8.51 -7.62 -6.14
CA ARG A 208 -8.27 -9.05 -6.42
C ARG A 208 -8.04 -9.43 -7.89
N GLY A 209 -8.29 -8.54 -8.85
CA GLY A 209 -8.20 -8.87 -10.28
C GLY A 209 -9.24 -9.92 -10.72
N PRO A 210 -8.94 -10.78 -11.71
CA PRO A 210 -9.88 -11.78 -12.22
C PRO A 210 -9.96 -12.99 -11.27
N THR A 211 -11.04 -13.08 -10.49
CA THR A 211 -11.34 -14.18 -9.56
C THR A 211 -12.65 -14.88 -9.93
N LEU A 212 -13.09 -15.88 -9.16
CA LEU A 212 -14.29 -16.68 -9.48
C LEU A 212 -15.55 -15.82 -9.64
N GLU A 213 -15.77 -14.86 -8.74
CA GLU A 213 -16.89 -13.93 -8.78
C GLU A 213 -16.79 -12.87 -9.89
N SER A 214 -15.60 -12.57 -10.42
CA SER A 214 -15.50 -11.73 -11.63
C SER A 214 -15.98 -12.48 -12.89
N GLN A 215 -16.37 -13.75 -12.75
CA GLN A 215 -17.02 -14.54 -13.79
C GLN A 215 -18.55 -14.50 -13.67
N ILE A 216 -19.11 -13.79 -12.67
CA ILE A 216 -20.56 -13.63 -12.46
C ILE A 216 -20.92 -12.17 -12.75
N PRO A 217 -21.36 -11.82 -13.98
CA PRO A 217 -21.66 -10.45 -14.39
C PRO A 217 -22.62 -9.73 -13.44
N GLU A 218 -23.63 -10.43 -12.92
CA GLU A 218 -24.66 -9.88 -12.05
C GLU A 218 -24.12 -9.43 -10.68
N ILE A 219 -22.98 -10.00 -10.23
CA ILE A 219 -22.29 -9.56 -9.02
C ILE A 219 -21.42 -8.35 -9.32
N LEU A 220 -20.72 -8.34 -10.46
CA LEU A 220 -19.89 -7.21 -10.88
C LEU A 220 -20.71 -5.94 -11.06
N GLU A 221 -21.88 -6.03 -11.71
CA GLU A 221 -22.80 -4.91 -11.90
C GLU A 221 -23.28 -4.30 -10.57
N ARG A 222 -23.35 -5.10 -9.50
CA ARG A 222 -23.83 -4.66 -8.18
C ARG A 222 -22.69 -4.36 -7.20
N GLN A 223 -21.44 -4.57 -7.58
CA GLN A 223 -20.32 -4.55 -6.66
C GLN A 223 -20.18 -3.20 -5.95
N GLU A 224 -20.32 -2.08 -6.68
CA GLU A 224 -20.25 -0.75 -6.09
C GLU A 224 -21.38 -0.51 -5.07
N ALA A 225 -22.60 -0.96 -5.38
CA ALA A 225 -23.74 -0.84 -4.47
C ALA A 225 -23.55 -1.67 -3.19
N ILE A 226 -22.96 -2.87 -3.30
CA ILE A 226 -22.64 -3.73 -2.14
C ILE A 226 -21.60 -3.05 -1.25
N PHE A 227 -20.54 -2.48 -1.83
CA PHE A 227 -19.54 -1.75 -1.07
C PHE A 227 -20.10 -0.50 -0.39
N ARG A 228 -20.95 0.25 -1.10
CA ARG A 228 -21.65 1.41 -0.53
C ARG A 228 -22.53 0.98 0.65
N PHE A 229 -23.28 -0.10 0.50
CA PHE A 229 -24.09 -0.65 1.58
C PHE A 229 -23.25 -1.00 2.81
N ALA A 230 -22.14 -1.74 2.63
CA ALA A 230 -21.26 -2.10 3.75
C ALA A 230 -20.64 -0.88 4.46
N LEU A 231 -20.30 0.16 3.70
CA LEU A 231 -19.78 1.42 4.24
C LEU A 231 -20.84 2.15 5.07
N GLU A 232 -22.06 2.31 4.55
CA GLU A 232 -23.15 2.99 5.26
C GLU A 232 -23.62 2.22 6.50
N GLU A 233 -23.65 0.89 6.45
CA GLU A 233 -23.91 0.06 7.63
C GLU A 233 -22.83 0.24 8.70
N THR A 234 -21.56 0.34 8.29
CA THR A 234 -20.45 0.62 9.20
C THR A 234 -20.64 1.98 9.89
N ILE A 235 -20.92 3.03 9.12
CA ILE A 235 -21.16 4.39 9.64
C ILE A 235 -22.36 4.41 10.60
N THR A 236 -23.47 3.77 10.20
CA THR A 236 -24.69 3.66 11.03
C THR A 236 -24.39 2.95 12.35
N SER A 237 -23.61 1.86 12.31
CA SER A 237 -23.23 1.13 13.50
C SER A 237 -22.35 1.96 14.44
N ILE A 238 -21.35 2.69 13.90
CA ILE A 238 -20.52 3.61 14.68
C ILE A 238 -21.37 4.70 15.34
N ARG A 239 -22.28 5.33 14.60
CA ARG A 239 -23.17 6.38 15.11
C ARG A 239 -24.04 5.86 16.27
N SER A 240 -24.48 4.62 16.19
CA SER A 240 -25.32 3.98 17.21
C SER A 240 -24.61 3.75 18.55
N ASP A 241 -23.28 3.85 18.59
CA ASP A 241 -22.48 3.65 19.80
C ASP A 241 -22.40 4.90 20.69
N ARG A 242 -22.98 6.02 20.27
CA ARG A 242 -22.96 7.24 21.07
C ARG A 242 -23.57 7.00 22.45
N GLY A 243 -22.80 7.34 23.50
CA GLY A 243 -23.20 7.13 24.88
C GLY A 243 -23.13 5.69 25.38
N ARG A 244 -22.62 4.74 24.57
CA ARG A 244 -22.39 3.35 25.00
C ARG A 244 -20.99 3.16 25.57
N GLN A 245 -20.83 2.12 26.38
CA GLN A 245 -19.55 1.62 26.89
C GLN A 245 -19.50 0.11 26.68
N LEU A 246 -18.29 -0.44 26.54
CA LEU A 246 -18.04 -1.88 26.42
C LEU A 246 -17.93 -2.55 27.79
#